data_AF-A0A1R2BP31-F1
#
_entry.id   AF-A0A1R2BP31-F1
#
_cell.length_a   1.000
_cell.length_b   1.000
_cell.length_c   1.000
_cell.angle_alpha   90.00
_cell.angle_beta   90.00
_cell.angle_gamma   90.00
#
_symmetry.space_group_name_H-M   'P 1'
#
loop_
_entity.id
_entity.type
_entity.pdbx_description
1 polymer ?
#
loop_
_entity_poly.entity_id
_entity_poly.type
_entity_poly.pdbx_seq_one_letter_code
_entity_poly.pdbx_strand_id
1 'polypeptide(L)'
;MNNPFSLGSLIRNKSAELQILALGPPDIRVEHSEKQLALMNPFSLPNSDPDLYHQREVERIEEEKYRQAIKHYPIQERHTFTQPKSILPEIRKDISDTETHLPPVGSRRALSSKKETIKEFIQRKREILLVKKSIENKRTKYNELEEDIVRKEEKHKANIKKLEDNKGRVAKYEEQLKLEADQKAKLAEEKATERNEKQKDLKKLQDEIDSLKARVDRENDELETLKDFKKFVEEIIPGDIIDGIFITQDKDYFISNCVKRLEEGIDSLETTNLFQIQQKQEDEHELEILRRKNKMQMMQEQQKYNDFKASVHVLEAQRKILEDKFRRISTAEEIETPVDEISSKKVHNELILLFQECGGDLTNNPKELEMLEMIEKIFDMELKNKEMKSEDLKSKDIVKKLERDIDKERRQKKIEDERIKNIAKTEMINRKLEDRKQKIAKKVGRKDMKRSKLHEKVHIEKPPDEPQEVLDRREFLETEN
;
A
#
# COMPACT_ATOMS: atom_id res chain seq x y z
N MET A 1 -2.14 49.15 -41.74
CA MET A 1 -0.98 49.96 -41.33
C MET A 1 -0.31 49.25 -40.16
N ASN A 2 0.97 48.94 -40.36
CA ASN A 2 2.03 48.74 -39.37
C ASN A 2 1.78 47.82 -38.16
N ASN A 3 2.23 46.56 -38.32
CA ASN A 3 3.15 45.92 -37.35
C ASN A 3 4.37 46.83 -37.13
N PRO A 4 5.03 46.84 -35.95
CA PRO A 4 5.99 45.78 -35.58
C PRO A 4 6.06 45.57 -34.03
N PHE A 5 6.69 44.60 -33.37
CA PHE A 5 7.90 43.78 -33.47
C PHE A 5 7.60 42.54 -32.57
N SER A 6 7.78 41.27 -32.93
CA SER A 6 9.00 40.56 -33.36
C SER A 6 10.17 40.65 -32.39
N LEU A 7 10.45 39.53 -31.72
CA LEU A 7 11.76 38.88 -31.53
C LEU A 7 11.44 37.52 -30.85
N GLY A 8 11.62 36.35 -31.47
CA GLY A 8 12.83 35.87 -32.14
C GLY A 8 13.78 35.37 -31.05
N SER A 9 14.18 34.11 -30.93
CA SER A 9 14.76 33.16 -31.89
C SER A 9 15.37 32.01 -31.04
N LEU A 10 15.92 30.86 -31.49
CA LEU A 10 16.73 30.51 -32.66
C LEU A 10 16.88 28.96 -32.66
N ILE A 11 16.37 28.22 -33.65
CA ILE A 11 17.08 27.53 -34.77
C ILE A 11 18.15 26.49 -34.37
N ARG A 12 17.97 25.21 -34.81
CA ARG A 12 18.77 24.59 -35.90
C ARG A 12 18.25 23.22 -36.36
N ASN A 13 17.74 23.21 -37.58
CA ASN A 13 17.75 22.09 -38.52
C ASN A 13 19.10 22.05 -39.27
N LYS A 14 19.53 20.85 -39.67
CA LYS A 14 20.25 20.51 -40.92
C LYS A 14 19.86 19.05 -41.26
N SER A 15 19.03 18.78 -42.29
CA SER A 15 19.40 18.52 -43.71
C SER A 15 20.40 17.36 -43.84
N ALA A 16 20.30 16.35 -44.69
CA ALA A 16 19.65 16.15 -45.99
C ALA A 16 19.61 14.62 -46.25
N GLU A 17 18.53 14.05 -46.80
CA GLU A 17 18.41 13.69 -48.23
C GLU A 17 19.60 12.90 -48.79
N LEU A 18 19.38 11.61 -49.08
CA LEU A 18 19.78 10.94 -50.32
C LEU A 18 18.97 9.64 -50.50
N GLN A 19 18.01 9.70 -51.43
CA GLN A 19 17.39 8.55 -52.07
C GLN A 19 18.40 7.92 -53.06
N ILE A 20 18.64 6.62 -52.95
CA ILE A 20 19.07 5.79 -54.09
C ILE A 20 18.16 4.56 -54.12
N LEU A 21 17.33 4.51 -55.15
CA LEU A 21 16.63 3.33 -55.65
C LEU A 21 17.66 2.39 -56.29
N ALA A 22 17.73 1.14 -55.83
CA ALA A 22 18.26 0.04 -56.61
C ALA A 22 17.48 -1.24 -56.28
N LEU A 23 16.79 -1.75 -57.30
CA LEU A 23 16.09 -3.04 -57.39
C LEU A 23 17.13 -4.18 -57.47
N GLY A 24 16.94 -5.27 -56.71
CA GLY A 24 17.71 -6.53 -56.85
C GLY A 24 17.57 -7.49 -55.66
N PRO A 25 17.67 -8.83 -55.84
CA PRO A 25 16.92 -9.84 -55.09
C PRO A 25 17.53 -10.22 -53.72
N PRO A 26 16.76 -10.91 -52.83
CA PRO A 26 17.22 -11.27 -51.49
C PRO A 26 18.14 -12.49 -51.55
N ASP A 27 19.45 -12.26 -51.46
CA ASP A 27 20.40 -13.31 -51.15
C ASP A 27 20.38 -13.61 -49.65
N ILE A 28 19.81 -14.77 -49.34
CA ILE A 28 20.01 -15.52 -48.11
C ILE A 28 21.51 -15.73 -47.93
N ARG A 29 22.17 -15.06 -46.97
CA ARG A 29 23.36 -15.58 -46.26
C ARG A 29 23.87 -14.66 -45.13
N VAL A 30 23.95 -15.27 -43.94
CA VAL A 30 25.00 -15.07 -42.92
C VAL A 30 24.88 -13.84 -42.01
N GLU A 31 23.88 -13.83 -41.11
CA GLU A 31 23.97 -13.05 -39.85
C GLU A 31 24.13 -13.94 -38.60
N HIS A 32 24.12 -15.28 -38.76
CA HIS A 32 24.24 -16.21 -37.63
C HIS A 32 25.69 -16.60 -37.28
N SER A 33 26.70 -16.27 -38.08
CA SER A 33 28.10 -16.65 -37.80
C SER A 33 28.86 -15.62 -36.95
N GLU A 34 28.56 -14.32 -37.06
CA GLU A 34 29.25 -13.29 -36.26
C GLU A 34 28.84 -13.34 -34.78
N LYS A 35 27.58 -13.65 -34.49
CA LYS A 35 27.10 -13.84 -33.10
C LYS A 35 27.68 -15.10 -32.44
N GLN A 36 28.07 -16.12 -33.20
CA GLN A 36 28.68 -17.33 -32.64
C GLN A 36 30.20 -17.15 -32.38
N LEU A 37 30.89 -16.32 -33.17
CA LEU A 37 32.30 -16.00 -32.91
C LEU A 37 32.51 -15.09 -31.70
N ALA A 38 31.54 -14.22 -31.38
CA ALA A 38 31.57 -13.40 -30.15
C ALA A 38 31.38 -14.22 -28.86
N LEU A 39 30.81 -15.43 -28.96
CA LEU A 39 30.61 -16.36 -27.84
C LEU A 39 31.83 -17.25 -27.55
N MET A 40 32.79 -17.34 -28.50
CA MET A 40 34.00 -18.15 -28.37
C MET A 40 35.23 -17.36 -27.90
N ASN A 41 35.08 -16.07 -27.62
CA ASN A 41 36.14 -15.30 -27.01
C ASN A 41 35.98 -15.32 -25.47
N PRO A 42 36.87 -15.97 -24.71
CA PRO A 42 36.77 -16.01 -23.25
C PRO A 42 37.02 -14.64 -22.59
N PHE A 43 37.33 -13.60 -23.37
CA PHE A 43 37.54 -12.23 -22.93
C PHE A 43 36.46 -11.24 -23.41
N SER A 44 35.41 -11.67 -24.10
CA SER A 44 34.26 -10.81 -24.38
C SER A 44 33.34 -10.76 -23.17
N LEU A 45 33.01 -9.55 -22.74
CA LEU A 45 32.08 -9.32 -21.66
C LEU A 45 30.65 -9.67 -22.10
N PRO A 46 29.79 -10.18 -21.20
CA PRO A 46 28.40 -10.47 -21.53
C PRO A 46 27.70 -9.16 -21.92
N ASN A 47 27.45 -8.95 -23.21
CA ASN A 47 26.82 -7.73 -23.75
C ASN A 47 25.32 -7.61 -23.43
N SER A 48 24.81 -8.31 -22.41
CA SER A 48 23.37 -8.45 -22.17
C SER A 48 22.93 -8.16 -20.74
N ASP A 49 23.80 -7.65 -19.87
CA ASP A 49 23.44 -7.37 -18.47
C ASP A 49 23.48 -5.85 -18.16
N PRO A 50 22.33 -5.16 -18.22
CA PRO A 50 22.23 -3.72 -17.95
C PRO A 50 22.77 -3.33 -16.57
N ASP A 51 22.66 -4.23 -15.59
CA ASP A 51 23.10 -3.99 -14.22
C ASP A 51 24.63 -4.00 -14.11
N LEU A 52 25.30 -4.83 -14.91
CA LEU A 52 26.77 -4.88 -14.97
C LEU A 52 27.35 -3.59 -15.59
N TYR A 53 26.66 -3.01 -16.56
CA TYR A 53 27.01 -1.71 -17.12
C TYR A 53 26.80 -0.59 -16.11
N HIS A 54 25.70 -0.62 -15.35
CA HIS A 54 25.46 0.36 -14.31
C HIS A 54 26.52 0.30 -13.21
N GLN A 55 26.87 -0.90 -12.74
CA GLN A 55 27.93 -1.10 -11.75
C GLN A 55 29.29 -0.61 -12.25
N ARG A 56 29.64 -0.88 -13.51
CA ARG A 56 30.90 -0.39 -14.10
C ARG A 56 30.91 1.11 -14.34
N GLU A 57 29.76 1.69 -14.65
CA GLU A 57 29.66 3.14 -14.79
C GLU A 57 29.82 3.82 -13.43
N VAL A 58 29.23 3.25 -12.37
CA VAL A 58 29.43 3.70 -10.98
C VAL A 58 30.90 3.56 -10.56
N GLU A 59 31.52 2.40 -10.81
CA GLU A 59 32.94 2.14 -10.50
C GLU A 59 33.85 3.10 -11.27
N ARG A 60 33.56 3.37 -12.55
CA ARG A 60 34.29 4.36 -13.36
C ARG A 60 34.15 5.77 -12.77
N ILE A 61 32.95 6.17 -12.38
CA ILE A 61 32.69 7.49 -11.78
C ILE A 61 33.43 7.63 -10.44
N GLU A 62 33.46 6.59 -9.62
CA GLU A 62 34.18 6.56 -8.35
C GLU A 62 35.70 6.62 -8.55
N GLU A 63 36.23 5.85 -9.50
CA GLU A 63 37.65 5.88 -9.84
C GLU A 63 38.07 7.24 -10.40
N GLU A 64 37.21 7.90 -11.20
CA GLU A 64 37.48 9.23 -11.74
C GLU A 64 37.44 10.30 -10.66
N LYS A 65 36.50 10.21 -9.71
CA LYS A 65 36.48 11.06 -8.50
C LYS A 65 37.72 10.86 -7.65
N TYR A 66 38.17 9.62 -7.46
CA TYR A 66 39.40 9.30 -6.73
C TYR A 66 40.64 9.88 -7.43
N ARG A 67 40.73 9.72 -8.76
CA ARG A 67 41.80 10.32 -9.58
C ARG A 67 41.78 11.84 -9.50
N GLN A 68 40.61 12.47 -9.49
CA GLN A 68 40.47 13.92 -9.33
C GLN A 68 40.89 14.38 -7.92
N ALA A 69 40.53 13.65 -6.87
CA ALA A 69 40.97 13.93 -5.51
C ALA A 69 42.49 13.86 -5.36
N ILE A 70 43.14 12.89 -6.03
CA ILE A 70 44.60 12.68 -5.94
C ILE A 70 45.39 13.69 -6.77
N LYS A 71 44.78 14.33 -7.78
CA LYS A 71 45.44 15.35 -8.62
C LYS A 71 45.95 16.55 -7.81
N HIS A 72 45.35 16.85 -6.67
CA HIS A 72 45.76 17.97 -5.82
C HIS A 72 46.95 17.65 -4.89
N TYR A 73 47.35 16.38 -4.76
CA TYR A 73 48.49 16.00 -3.92
C TYR A 73 49.81 16.07 -4.71
N PRO A 74 50.91 16.52 -4.08
CA PRO A 74 52.24 16.52 -4.68
C PRO A 74 52.70 15.08 -5.01
N ILE A 75 53.44 14.91 -6.11
CA ILE A 75 53.78 13.60 -6.70
C ILE A 75 54.46 12.65 -5.69
N GLN A 76 55.23 13.18 -4.75
CA GLN A 76 55.93 12.41 -3.71
C GLN A 76 54.97 11.72 -2.73
N GLU A 77 53.78 12.29 -2.52
CA GLU A 77 52.76 11.76 -1.59
C GLU A 77 51.77 10.81 -2.28
N ARG A 78 51.78 10.71 -3.62
CA ARG A 78 50.86 9.81 -4.37
C ARG A 78 51.24 8.33 -4.25
N HIS A 79 52.48 8.03 -3.88
CA HIS A 79 53.00 6.66 -3.79
C HIS A 79 52.66 5.95 -2.47
N THR A 80 52.25 6.67 -1.43
CA THR A 80 51.85 6.05 -0.15
C THR A 80 50.38 5.60 -0.14
N PHE A 81 49.55 6.18 -1.01
CA PHE A 81 48.10 5.90 -1.08
C PHE A 81 47.72 4.76 -2.04
N THR A 82 48.61 4.34 -2.94
CA THR A 82 48.31 3.39 -4.03
C THR A 82 48.74 1.94 -3.73
N GLN A 83 49.26 1.65 -2.54
CA GLN A 83 49.53 0.27 -2.13
C GLN A 83 48.28 -0.30 -1.45
N PRO A 84 47.69 -1.41 -1.95
CA PRO A 84 46.70 -2.14 -1.17
C PRO A 84 47.35 -2.48 0.17
N LYS A 85 46.64 -2.24 1.28
CA LYS A 85 47.09 -2.59 2.63
C LYS A 85 47.52 -4.06 2.64
N SER A 86 48.82 -4.28 2.49
CA SER A 86 49.46 -5.56 2.62
C SER A 86 49.21 -6.02 4.05
N ILE A 87 48.60 -7.19 4.24
CA ILE A 87 48.28 -7.81 5.53
C ILE A 87 49.56 -8.33 6.23
N LEU A 88 50.71 -8.27 5.55
CA LEU A 88 51.99 -8.79 6.05
C LEU A 88 52.62 -8.05 7.26
N PRO A 89 52.37 -6.76 7.54
CA PRO A 89 52.87 -6.10 8.75
C PRO A 89 52.11 -6.50 10.02
N GLU A 90 50.81 -6.84 9.91
CA GLU A 90 49.99 -7.25 11.06
C GLU A 90 50.38 -8.65 11.53
N ILE A 91 50.67 -9.58 10.61
CA ILE A 91 51.17 -10.92 10.96
C ILE A 91 52.57 -10.86 11.62
N ARG A 92 53.36 -9.80 11.39
CA ARG A 92 54.69 -9.66 12.01
C ARG A 92 54.67 -9.07 13.42
N LYS A 93 53.60 -8.38 13.82
CA LYS A 93 53.48 -7.85 15.20
C LYS A 93 53.12 -8.95 16.20
N ASP A 94 52.40 -9.98 15.78
CA ASP A 94 51.99 -11.07 16.68
C ASP A 94 53.06 -12.16 16.86
N ILE A 95 54.24 -12.00 16.24
CA ILE A 95 55.37 -12.95 16.34
C ILE A 95 56.53 -12.37 17.17
N SER A 96 56.48 -11.10 17.59
CA SER A 96 57.61 -10.45 18.28
C SER A 96 57.70 -10.69 19.80
N ASP A 97 56.69 -11.29 20.42
CA ASP A 97 56.60 -11.34 21.90
C ASP A 97 56.88 -12.73 22.50
N THR A 98 57.26 -13.72 21.69
CA THR A 98 57.85 -14.95 22.21
C THR A 98 59.37 -14.88 22.19
N GLU A 99 59.97 -14.64 23.36
CA GLU A 99 61.40 -14.81 23.64
C GLU A 99 61.90 -16.17 23.12
N THR A 100 62.34 -16.19 21.86
CA THR A 100 63.13 -17.28 21.30
C THR A 100 64.50 -16.70 20.99
N HIS A 101 65.40 -16.81 21.97
CA HIS A 101 66.83 -16.71 21.76
C HIS A 101 67.27 -17.75 20.73
N LEU A 102 67.17 -17.43 19.44
CA LEU A 102 67.93 -18.09 18.40
C LEU A 102 69.32 -17.43 18.36
N PRO A 103 70.42 -18.22 18.41
CA PRO A 103 71.75 -17.65 18.32
C PRO A 103 71.95 -17.03 16.92
N PRO A 104 72.77 -15.98 16.81
CA PRO A 104 73.06 -15.35 15.53
C PRO A 104 73.65 -16.39 14.58
N VAL A 105 73.17 -16.40 13.34
CA VAL A 105 73.72 -17.18 12.23
C VAL A 105 75.08 -16.57 11.84
N GLY A 106 76.06 -16.76 12.72
CA GLY A 106 77.45 -16.44 12.50
C GLY A 106 78.18 -17.66 11.92
N SER A 107 78.73 -17.48 10.73
CA SER A 107 79.91 -18.19 10.19
C SER A 107 79.99 -19.71 10.46
N ARG A 108 79.38 -20.50 9.57
CA ARG A 108 79.73 -21.92 9.40
C ARG A 108 81.11 -22.03 8.73
N ARG A 109 82.20 -21.76 9.44
CA ARG A 109 83.57 -22.09 8.98
C ARG A 109 84.60 -22.00 10.12
N ALA A 110 84.50 -22.90 11.09
CA ALA A 110 85.63 -23.27 11.95
C ALA A 110 85.35 -24.64 12.60
N LEU A 111 85.61 -25.73 11.87
CA LEU A 111 85.79 -27.03 12.48
C LEU A 111 87.12 -27.01 13.25
N SER A 112 87.08 -26.55 14.49
CA SER A 112 88.19 -26.68 15.44
C SER A 112 88.37 -28.16 15.77
N SER A 113 89.48 -28.74 15.33
CA SER A 113 89.91 -30.13 15.53
C SER A 113 90.34 -30.43 16.97
N LYS A 114 89.59 -29.95 17.96
CA LYS A 114 89.74 -30.43 19.33
C LYS A 114 89.12 -31.82 19.39
N LYS A 115 89.95 -32.83 19.72
CA LYS A 115 89.48 -34.20 19.98
C LYS A 115 88.41 -34.12 21.06
N GLU A 116 87.16 -34.28 20.68
CA GLU A 116 86.02 -34.26 21.60
C GLU A 116 86.23 -35.34 22.66
N THR A 117 85.99 -34.96 23.91
CA THR A 117 86.00 -35.94 24.99
C THR A 117 84.86 -36.92 24.74
N ILE A 118 85.05 -38.22 24.97
CA ILE A 118 84.01 -39.26 24.73
C ILE A 118 82.65 -38.87 25.34
N LYS A 119 82.66 -38.18 26.49
CA LYS A 119 81.47 -37.63 27.14
C LYS A 119 80.74 -36.57 26.30
N GLU A 120 81.46 -35.65 25.67
CA GLU A 120 80.90 -34.60 24.80
C GLU A 120 80.32 -35.20 23.53
N PHE A 121 80.99 -36.21 22.95
CA PHE A 121 80.48 -36.93 21.79
C PHE A 121 79.16 -37.67 22.10
N ILE A 122 79.09 -38.35 23.25
CA ILE A 122 77.87 -39.01 23.72
C ILE A 122 76.76 -37.98 23.96
N GLN A 123 77.07 -36.85 24.59
CA GLN A 123 76.10 -35.79 24.85
C GLN A 123 75.57 -35.18 23.55
N ARG A 124 76.43 -34.83 22.60
CA ARG A 124 76.01 -34.31 21.29
C ARG A 124 75.18 -35.32 20.51
N LYS A 125 75.51 -36.62 20.56
CA LYS A 125 74.67 -37.67 19.94
C LYS A 125 73.30 -37.76 20.58
N ARG A 126 73.20 -37.63 21.91
CA ARG A 126 71.89 -37.58 22.61
C ARG A 126 71.09 -36.36 22.20
N GLU A 127 71.73 -35.19 22.12
CA GLU A 127 71.10 -33.94 21.66
C GLU A 127 70.58 -34.08 20.22
N ILE A 128 71.39 -34.61 19.29
CA ILE A 128 70.97 -34.86 17.91
C ILE A 128 69.78 -35.82 17.86
N LEU A 129 69.78 -36.90 18.65
CA LEU A 129 68.67 -37.85 18.70
C LEU A 129 67.39 -37.22 19.27
N LEU A 130 67.49 -36.41 20.32
CA LEU A 130 66.35 -35.69 20.89
C LEU A 130 65.78 -34.67 19.89
N VAL A 131 66.64 -33.93 19.20
CA VAL A 131 66.22 -33.00 18.14
C VAL A 131 65.57 -33.76 16.99
N LYS A 132 66.15 -34.89 16.55
CA LYS A 132 65.55 -35.75 15.51
C LYS A 132 64.17 -36.26 15.92
N LYS A 133 64.03 -36.75 17.16
CA LYS A 133 62.74 -37.19 17.72
C LYS A 133 61.74 -36.02 17.82
N SER A 134 62.19 -34.83 18.21
CA SER A 134 61.35 -33.62 18.26
C SER A 134 60.87 -33.20 16.87
N ILE A 135 61.75 -33.23 15.86
CA ILE A 135 61.39 -32.95 14.46
C ILE A 135 60.40 -33.99 13.95
N GLU A 136 60.60 -35.27 14.26
CA GLU A 136 59.70 -36.36 13.88
C GLU A 136 58.32 -36.18 14.52
N ASN A 137 58.26 -35.90 15.83
CA ASN A 137 57.00 -35.59 16.51
C ASN A 137 56.30 -34.34 15.95
N LYS A 138 57.07 -33.32 15.51
CA LYS A 138 56.50 -32.14 14.85
C LYS A 138 55.95 -32.48 13.47
N ARG A 139 56.63 -33.34 12.72
CA ARG A 139 56.16 -33.81 11.40
C ARG A 139 54.89 -34.64 11.51
N THR A 140 54.78 -35.53 12.49
CA THR A 140 53.54 -36.30 12.69
C THR A 140 52.37 -35.39 13.04
N LYS A 141 52.56 -34.46 13.98
CA LYS A 141 51.53 -33.46 14.31
C LYS A 141 51.15 -32.57 13.13
N TYR A 142 52.13 -32.18 12.32
CA TYR A 142 51.88 -31.37 11.13
C TYR A 142 51.03 -32.15 10.11
N ASN A 143 51.34 -33.42 9.87
CA ASN A 143 50.53 -34.28 9.00
C ASN A 143 49.09 -34.49 9.55
N GLU A 144 48.94 -34.70 10.87
CA GLU A 144 47.61 -34.78 11.51
C GLU A 144 46.78 -33.50 11.28
N LEU A 145 47.41 -32.33 11.40
CA LEU A 145 46.77 -31.05 11.12
C LEU A 145 46.43 -30.88 9.64
N GLU A 146 47.30 -31.29 8.71
CA GLU A 146 47.01 -31.27 7.28
C GLU A 146 45.81 -32.18 6.93
N GLU A 147 45.74 -33.38 7.49
CA GLU A 147 44.59 -34.27 7.31
C GLU A 147 43.29 -33.68 7.87
N ASP A 148 43.36 -33.01 9.02
CA ASP A 148 42.21 -32.31 9.61
C ASP A 148 41.76 -31.13 8.77
N ILE A 149 42.69 -30.38 8.16
CA ILE A 149 42.38 -29.29 7.23
C ILE A 149 41.67 -29.85 6.01
N VAL A 150 42.22 -30.88 5.36
CA VAL A 150 41.59 -31.52 4.18
C VAL A 150 40.19 -32.04 4.52
N ARG A 151 40.02 -32.72 5.66
CA ARG A 151 38.70 -33.20 6.12
C ARG A 151 37.71 -32.06 6.33
N LYS A 152 38.14 -30.91 6.85
CA LYS A 152 37.29 -29.73 7.00
C LYS A 152 36.95 -29.10 5.66
N GLU A 153 37.91 -28.96 4.75
CA GLU A 153 37.70 -28.44 3.41
C GLU A 153 36.71 -29.30 2.61
N GLU A 154 36.84 -30.62 2.67
CA GLU A 154 35.90 -31.55 2.03
C GLU A 154 34.47 -31.40 2.60
N LYS A 155 34.34 -31.27 3.92
CA LYS A 155 33.04 -31.00 4.57
C LYS A 155 32.46 -29.65 4.14
N HIS A 156 33.27 -28.61 4.10
CA HIS A 156 32.83 -27.29 3.64
C HIS A 156 32.40 -27.32 2.17
N LYS A 157 33.17 -27.98 1.30
CA LYS A 157 32.82 -28.17 -0.11
C LYS A 157 31.51 -28.95 -0.29
N ALA A 158 31.30 -30.01 0.49
CA ALA A 158 30.05 -30.75 0.49
C ALA A 158 28.85 -29.90 0.97
N ASN A 159 29.07 -29.03 1.96
CA ASN A 159 28.05 -28.12 2.45
C ASN A 159 27.72 -27.02 1.42
N ILE A 160 28.72 -26.44 0.77
CA ILE A 160 28.53 -25.47 -0.32
C ILE A 160 27.66 -26.09 -1.42
N LYS A 161 28.00 -27.31 -1.87
CA LYS A 161 27.21 -28.01 -2.90
C LYS A 161 25.75 -28.21 -2.48
N LYS A 162 25.49 -28.58 -1.21
CA LYS A 162 24.12 -28.70 -0.69
C LYS A 162 23.38 -27.37 -0.68
N LEU A 163 24.07 -26.27 -0.36
CA LEU A 163 23.48 -24.93 -0.40
C LEU A 163 23.16 -24.48 -1.82
N GLU A 164 24.03 -24.80 -2.79
CA GLU A 164 23.79 -24.56 -4.22
C GLU A 164 22.57 -25.34 -4.74
N ASP A 165 22.48 -26.64 -4.41
CA ASP A 165 21.34 -27.48 -4.77
C ASP A 165 20.04 -26.94 -4.16
N ASN A 166 20.09 -26.50 -2.89
CA ASN A 166 18.94 -25.89 -2.23
C ASN A 166 18.55 -24.55 -2.87
N LYS A 167 19.51 -23.69 -3.19
CA LYS A 167 19.27 -22.43 -3.91
C LYS A 167 18.57 -22.70 -5.25
N GLY A 168 19.02 -23.71 -5.99
CA GLY A 168 18.37 -24.13 -7.24
C GLY A 168 16.94 -24.64 -7.06
N ARG A 169 16.65 -25.36 -5.98
CA ARG A 169 15.29 -25.82 -5.64
C ARG A 169 14.38 -24.66 -5.26
N VAL A 170 14.87 -23.72 -4.47
CA VAL A 170 14.12 -22.51 -4.07
C VAL A 170 13.77 -21.68 -5.30
N ALA A 171 14.73 -21.43 -6.19
CA ALA A 171 14.47 -20.69 -7.44
C ALA A 171 13.39 -21.35 -8.31
N LYS A 172 13.41 -22.68 -8.46
CA LYS A 172 12.37 -23.42 -9.19
C LYS A 172 11.00 -23.32 -8.51
N TYR A 173 10.96 -23.37 -7.19
CA TYR A 173 9.72 -23.23 -6.43
C TYR A 173 9.14 -21.82 -6.56
N GLU A 174 9.99 -20.79 -6.51
CA GLU A 174 9.59 -19.40 -6.74
C GLU A 174 9.04 -19.19 -8.16
N GLU A 175 9.66 -19.79 -9.17
CA GLU A 175 9.17 -19.76 -10.55
C GLU A 175 7.80 -20.44 -10.69
N GLN A 176 7.62 -21.60 -10.07
CA GLN A 176 6.33 -22.30 -10.05
C GLN A 176 5.24 -21.49 -9.35
N LEU A 177 5.55 -20.87 -8.21
CA LEU A 177 4.62 -20.01 -7.49
C LEU A 177 4.22 -18.78 -8.31
N LYS A 178 5.16 -18.15 -9.02
CA LYS A 178 4.86 -17.04 -9.93
C LYS A 178 3.93 -17.49 -11.05
N LEU A 179 4.21 -18.63 -11.66
CA LEU A 179 3.39 -19.17 -12.74
C LEU A 179 1.97 -19.54 -12.26
N GLU A 180 1.84 -20.14 -11.07
CA GLU A 180 0.54 -20.43 -10.46
C GLU A 180 -0.24 -19.14 -10.11
N ALA A 181 0.45 -18.13 -9.59
CA ALA A 181 -0.14 -16.82 -9.31
C ALA A 181 -0.64 -16.15 -10.58
N ASP A 182 0.14 -16.17 -11.66
CA ASP A 182 -0.24 -15.61 -12.96
C ASP A 182 -1.43 -16.36 -13.58
N GLN A 183 -1.48 -17.68 -13.47
CA GLN A 183 -2.63 -18.48 -13.91
C GLN A 183 -3.90 -18.12 -13.12
N LYS A 184 -3.80 -18.00 -11.79
CA LYS A 184 -4.93 -17.57 -10.95
C LYS A 184 -5.38 -16.15 -11.27
N ALA A 185 -4.44 -15.25 -11.54
CA ALA A 185 -4.74 -13.88 -11.95
C ALA A 185 -5.49 -13.84 -13.28
N LYS A 186 -5.03 -14.59 -14.30
CA LYS A 186 -5.73 -14.71 -15.59
C LYS A 186 -7.14 -15.27 -15.45
N LEU A 187 -7.33 -16.34 -14.68
CA LEU A 187 -8.65 -16.90 -14.43
C LEU A 187 -9.58 -15.93 -13.67
N ALA A 188 -9.02 -15.10 -12.79
CA ALA A 188 -9.78 -14.07 -12.10
C ALA A 188 -10.18 -12.93 -13.05
N GLU A 189 -9.29 -12.52 -13.95
CA GLU A 189 -9.53 -11.52 -14.98
C GLU A 189 -10.60 -11.97 -15.97
N GLU A 190 -10.51 -13.21 -16.50
CA GLU A 190 -11.53 -13.80 -17.38
C GLU A 190 -12.91 -13.85 -16.72
N LYS A 191 -12.98 -14.26 -15.44
CA LYS A 191 -14.26 -14.25 -14.71
C LYS A 191 -14.78 -12.82 -14.48
N ALA A 192 -13.90 -11.84 -14.34
CA ALA A 192 -14.29 -10.44 -14.18
C ALA A 192 -14.80 -9.85 -15.51
N THR A 193 -14.17 -10.17 -16.63
CA THR A 193 -14.63 -9.75 -17.97
C THR A 193 -15.99 -10.36 -18.29
N GLU A 194 -16.19 -11.66 -18.06
CA GLU A 194 -17.50 -12.32 -18.23
C GLU A 194 -18.59 -11.69 -17.36
N ARG A 195 -18.28 -11.35 -16.11
CA ARG A 195 -19.23 -10.65 -15.22
C ARG A 195 -19.59 -9.27 -15.75
N ASN A 196 -18.60 -8.52 -16.25
CA ASN A 196 -18.82 -7.20 -16.82
C ASN A 196 -19.65 -7.26 -18.10
N GLU A 197 -19.46 -8.26 -18.95
CA GLU A 197 -20.27 -8.48 -20.14
C GLU A 197 -21.73 -8.81 -19.76
N LYS A 198 -21.95 -9.77 -18.85
CA LYS A 198 -23.29 -10.08 -18.34
C LYS A 198 -23.96 -8.87 -17.69
N GLN A 199 -23.19 -8.03 -16.98
CA GLN A 199 -23.72 -6.80 -16.40
C GLN A 199 -24.11 -5.77 -17.47
N LYS A 200 -23.38 -5.67 -18.57
CA LYS A 200 -23.76 -4.82 -19.71
C LYS A 200 -25.05 -5.32 -20.35
N ASP A 201 -25.20 -6.63 -20.53
CA ASP A 201 -26.41 -7.21 -21.12
C ASP A 201 -27.62 -7.06 -20.19
N LEU A 202 -27.44 -7.24 -18.87
CA LEU A 202 -28.48 -6.95 -17.88
C LEU A 202 -28.92 -5.49 -17.94
N LYS A 203 -27.99 -4.54 -18.11
CA LYS A 203 -28.34 -3.12 -18.27
C LYS A 203 -29.15 -2.88 -19.54
N LYS A 204 -28.76 -3.45 -20.67
CA LYS A 204 -29.52 -3.33 -21.93
C LYS A 204 -30.95 -3.87 -21.79
N LEU A 205 -31.10 -5.06 -21.18
CA LEU A 205 -32.41 -5.65 -20.93
C LEU A 205 -33.24 -4.81 -19.96
N GLN A 206 -32.62 -4.21 -18.95
CA GLN A 206 -33.28 -3.31 -18.01
C GLN A 206 -33.78 -2.04 -18.73
N ASP A 207 -32.95 -1.44 -19.58
CA ASP A 207 -33.33 -0.27 -20.39
C ASP A 207 -34.50 -0.61 -21.34
N GLU A 208 -34.49 -1.81 -21.94
CA GLU A 208 -35.59 -2.30 -22.79
C GLU A 208 -36.88 -2.50 -21.98
N ILE A 209 -36.81 -3.13 -20.80
CA ILE A 209 -37.95 -3.29 -19.89
C ILE A 209 -38.55 -1.95 -19.50
N ASP A 210 -37.72 -0.97 -19.14
CA ASP A 210 -38.18 0.34 -18.71
C ASP A 210 -38.80 1.11 -19.90
N SER A 211 -38.27 0.94 -21.12
CA SER A 211 -38.89 1.48 -22.33
C SER A 211 -40.25 0.87 -22.64
N LEU A 212 -40.41 -0.46 -22.47
CA LEU A 212 -41.67 -1.17 -22.69
C LEU A 212 -42.71 -0.81 -21.63
N LYS A 213 -42.31 -0.70 -20.35
CA LYS A 213 -43.18 -0.21 -19.28
C LYS A 213 -43.69 1.18 -19.59
N ALA A 214 -42.79 2.10 -19.95
CA ALA A 214 -43.18 3.45 -20.33
C ALA A 214 -44.14 3.49 -21.53
N ARG A 215 -44.06 2.51 -22.45
CA ARG A 215 -45.05 2.38 -23.55
C ARG A 215 -46.39 1.86 -23.05
N VAL A 216 -46.38 0.80 -22.23
CA VAL A 216 -47.59 0.23 -21.64
C VAL A 216 -48.32 1.26 -20.78
N ASP A 217 -47.61 2.06 -20.00
CA ASP A 217 -48.19 3.12 -19.18
C ASP A 217 -48.90 4.16 -20.06
N ARG A 218 -48.30 4.59 -21.18
CA ARG A 218 -48.96 5.48 -22.15
C ARG A 218 -50.19 4.86 -22.79
N GLU A 219 -50.10 3.61 -23.24
CA GLU A 219 -51.25 2.90 -23.82
C GLU A 219 -52.38 2.72 -22.80
N ASN A 220 -52.06 2.53 -21.51
CA ASN A 220 -53.04 2.48 -20.43
C ASN A 220 -53.68 3.84 -20.17
N ASP A 221 -52.90 4.93 -20.13
CA ASP A 221 -53.42 6.29 -19.99
C ASP A 221 -54.37 6.62 -21.16
N GLU A 222 -53.99 6.29 -22.40
CA GLU A 222 -54.85 6.43 -23.58
C GLU A 222 -56.15 5.61 -23.43
N LEU A 223 -56.05 4.36 -22.98
CA LEU A 223 -57.21 3.50 -22.77
C LEU A 223 -58.13 4.02 -21.66
N GLU A 224 -57.57 4.63 -20.61
CA GLU A 224 -58.34 5.27 -19.54
C GLU A 224 -59.07 6.51 -20.05
N THR A 225 -58.40 7.37 -20.83
CA THR A 225 -59.07 8.53 -21.47
C THR A 225 -60.20 8.11 -22.42
N LEU A 226 -60.02 7.03 -23.19
CA LEU A 226 -61.08 6.49 -24.05
C LEU A 226 -62.25 5.91 -23.26
N LYS A 227 -61.98 5.26 -22.11
CA LYS A 227 -63.03 4.79 -21.20
C LYS A 227 -63.81 5.95 -20.59
N ASP A 228 -63.13 7.01 -20.19
CA ASP A 228 -63.80 8.19 -19.64
C ASP A 228 -64.60 8.93 -20.70
N PHE A 229 -64.09 9.02 -21.94
CA PHE A 229 -64.86 9.52 -23.07
C PHE A 229 -66.09 8.65 -23.34
N LYS A 230 -65.96 7.32 -23.28
CA LYS A 230 -67.09 6.39 -23.41
C LYS A 230 -68.14 6.63 -22.33
N LYS A 231 -67.74 6.72 -21.06
CA LYS A 231 -68.67 7.03 -19.95
C LYS A 231 -69.36 8.37 -20.17
N PHE A 232 -68.63 9.39 -20.58
CA PHE A 232 -69.18 10.72 -20.88
C PHE A 232 -70.21 10.66 -22.01
N VAL A 233 -69.94 9.91 -23.09
CA VAL A 233 -70.90 9.70 -24.18
C VAL A 233 -72.13 8.93 -23.71
N GLU A 234 -71.97 7.88 -22.89
CA GLU A 234 -73.08 7.14 -22.26
C GLU A 234 -73.90 8.03 -21.30
N GLU A 235 -73.27 9.01 -20.65
CA GLU A 235 -73.94 9.95 -19.73
C GLU A 235 -74.72 11.05 -20.46
N ILE A 236 -74.22 11.52 -21.61
CA ILE A 236 -74.87 12.52 -22.46
C ILE A 236 -75.96 11.90 -23.34
N ILE A 237 -75.77 10.67 -23.79
CA ILE A 237 -76.73 9.92 -24.61
C ILE A 237 -77.24 8.73 -23.78
N PRO A 238 -78.30 8.92 -22.98
CA PRO A 238 -79.03 7.78 -22.45
C PRO A 238 -79.42 6.87 -23.61
N GLY A 239 -79.17 5.56 -23.48
CA GLY A 239 -79.45 4.56 -24.52
C GLY A 239 -80.88 4.57 -25.06
N ASP A 240 -81.81 5.22 -24.37
CA ASP A 240 -83.22 5.33 -24.74
C ASP A 240 -83.52 6.43 -25.79
N ILE A 241 -82.56 7.29 -26.17
CA ILE A 241 -82.82 8.44 -27.07
C ILE A 241 -82.45 8.15 -28.54
N ILE A 242 -81.68 7.09 -28.81
CA ILE A 242 -81.19 6.81 -30.18
C ILE A 242 -82.33 6.33 -31.10
N ASP A 243 -83.38 5.72 -30.54
CA ASP A 243 -84.58 5.30 -31.27
C ASP A 243 -85.74 6.29 -31.07
N GLY A 244 -85.58 7.49 -31.64
CA GLY A 244 -86.71 8.32 -32.05
C GLY A 244 -87.37 9.15 -30.95
N ILE A 245 -86.89 10.38 -30.75
CA ILE A 245 -87.69 11.43 -30.10
C ILE A 245 -87.72 12.66 -30.99
N PHE A 246 -88.91 12.92 -31.54
CA PHE A 246 -89.26 14.17 -32.21
C PHE A 246 -89.19 15.33 -31.21
N ILE A 247 -88.54 16.41 -31.64
CA ILE A 247 -88.37 17.66 -30.89
C ILE A 247 -89.73 18.36 -30.79
N THR A 248 -90.51 18.07 -29.76
CA THR A 248 -91.65 18.92 -29.37
C THR A 248 -91.82 18.98 -27.86
N GLN A 249 -91.67 20.20 -27.33
CA GLN A 249 -92.18 20.76 -26.07
C GLN A 249 -91.40 20.65 -24.74
N ASP A 250 -90.46 19.72 -24.51
CA ASP A 250 -89.70 19.66 -23.23
C ASP A 250 -88.26 20.23 -23.27
N LYS A 251 -88.05 21.32 -24.01
CA LYS A 251 -86.70 21.95 -24.13
C LYS A 251 -86.20 22.55 -22.82
N ASP A 252 -87.08 23.16 -22.03
CA ASP A 252 -86.67 23.90 -20.83
C ASP A 252 -86.27 22.96 -19.69
N TYR A 253 -86.93 21.80 -19.58
CA TYR A 253 -86.56 20.78 -18.58
C TYR A 253 -85.22 20.11 -18.93
N PHE A 254 -84.98 19.83 -20.21
CA PHE A 254 -83.71 19.27 -20.69
C PHE A 254 -82.53 20.23 -20.47
N ILE A 255 -82.68 21.51 -20.84
CA ILE A 255 -81.64 22.54 -20.64
C ILE A 255 -81.35 22.72 -19.14
N SER A 256 -82.39 22.77 -18.29
CA SER A 256 -82.21 22.92 -16.84
C SER A 256 -81.47 21.73 -16.20
N ASN A 257 -81.76 20.50 -16.63
CA ASN A 257 -81.04 19.32 -16.13
C ASN A 257 -79.60 19.25 -16.65
N CYS A 258 -79.35 19.64 -17.91
CA CYS A 258 -77.99 19.74 -18.43
C CYS A 258 -77.17 20.79 -17.66
N VAL A 259 -77.74 21.95 -17.35
CA VAL A 259 -77.05 23.01 -16.58
C VAL A 259 -76.69 22.51 -15.19
N LYS A 260 -77.62 21.85 -14.47
CA LYS A 260 -77.33 21.29 -13.14
C LYS A 260 -76.23 20.23 -13.14
N ARG A 261 -76.24 19.30 -14.10
CA ARG A 261 -75.15 18.30 -14.23
C ARG A 261 -73.81 18.95 -14.54
N LEU A 262 -73.81 20.06 -15.29
CA LEU A 262 -72.60 20.81 -15.62
C LEU A 262 -72.06 21.54 -14.39
N GLU A 263 -72.92 22.11 -13.56
CA GLU A 263 -72.55 22.69 -12.25
C GLU A 263 -71.97 21.62 -11.32
N GLU A 264 -72.63 20.46 -11.17
CA GLU A 264 -72.11 19.33 -10.37
C GLU A 264 -70.76 18.80 -10.90
N GLY A 265 -70.59 18.76 -12.22
CA GLY A 265 -69.33 18.40 -12.87
C GLY A 265 -68.20 19.40 -12.60
N ILE A 266 -68.51 20.70 -12.61
CA ILE A 266 -67.54 21.76 -12.27
C ILE A 266 -67.15 21.66 -10.79
N ASP A 267 -68.09 21.50 -9.87
CA ASP A 267 -67.82 21.37 -8.43
C ASP A 267 -66.94 20.13 -8.13
N SER A 268 -67.20 19.01 -8.82
CA SER A 268 -66.38 17.80 -8.73
C SER A 268 -64.94 18.02 -9.25
N LEU A 269 -64.79 18.76 -10.35
CA LEU A 269 -63.48 19.13 -10.88
C LEU A 269 -62.74 20.10 -9.96
N GLU A 270 -63.43 21.07 -9.37
CA GLU A 270 -62.84 22.01 -8.41
C GLU A 270 -62.33 21.29 -7.16
N THR A 271 -63.12 20.38 -6.60
CA THR A 271 -62.71 19.57 -5.43
C THR A 271 -61.52 18.67 -5.76
N THR A 272 -61.52 18.03 -6.94
CA THR A 272 -60.40 17.21 -7.41
C THR A 272 -59.13 18.04 -7.62
N ASN A 273 -59.24 19.22 -8.24
CA ASN A 273 -58.12 20.13 -8.46
C ASN A 273 -57.55 20.64 -7.13
N LEU A 274 -58.41 20.98 -6.16
CA LEU A 274 -57.98 21.37 -4.81
C LEU A 274 -57.19 20.27 -4.11
N PHE A 275 -57.65 19.02 -4.23
CA PHE A 275 -56.94 17.87 -3.69
C PHE A 275 -55.57 17.67 -4.35
N GLN A 276 -55.50 17.75 -5.68
CA GLN A 276 -54.23 17.64 -6.41
C GLN A 276 -53.25 18.77 -6.07
N ILE A 277 -53.74 20.00 -5.87
CA ILE A 277 -52.92 21.13 -5.43
C ILE A 277 -52.35 20.86 -4.03
N GLN A 278 -53.15 20.35 -3.11
CA GLN A 278 -52.69 19.99 -1.76
C GLN A 278 -51.61 18.89 -1.83
N GLN A 279 -51.85 17.83 -2.60
CA GLN A 279 -50.88 16.76 -2.78
C GLN A 279 -49.56 17.27 -3.37
N LYS A 280 -49.60 18.12 -4.39
CA LYS A 280 -48.38 18.73 -4.97
C LYS A 280 -47.63 19.61 -3.97
N GLN A 281 -48.33 20.32 -3.09
CA GLN A 281 -47.70 21.11 -2.03
C GLN A 281 -47.03 20.23 -0.97
N GLU A 282 -47.63 19.09 -0.63
CA GLU A 282 -47.03 18.10 0.28
C GLU A 282 -45.76 17.49 -0.34
N ASP A 283 -45.83 17.06 -1.60
CA ASP A 283 -44.68 16.52 -2.34
C ASP A 283 -43.54 17.55 -2.47
N GLU A 284 -43.87 18.81 -2.74
CA GLU A 284 -42.88 19.91 -2.80
C GLU A 284 -42.22 20.14 -1.43
N HIS A 285 -43.00 20.04 -0.35
CA HIS A 285 -42.46 20.15 1.00
C HIS A 285 -41.52 18.99 1.35
N GLU A 286 -41.89 17.75 1.00
CA GLU A 286 -41.03 16.57 1.19
C GLU A 286 -39.73 16.68 0.39
N LEU A 287 -39.83 17.12 -0.88
CA LEU A 287 -38.66 17.39 -1.71
C LEU A 287 -37.75 18.47 -1.10
N GLU A 288 -38.31 19.52 -0.50
CA GLU A 288 -37.52 20.53 0.17
C GLU A 288 -36.78 19.98 1.40
N ILE A 289 -37.45 19.13 2.20
CA ILE A 289 -36.83 18.44 3.34
C ILE A 289 -35.67 17.54 2.85
N LEU A 290 -35.89 16.76 1.78
CA LEU A 290 -34.86 15.90 1.21
C LEU A 290 -33.68 16.70 0.65
N ARG A 291 -33.93 17.82 -0.03
CA ARG A 291 -32.86 18.74 -0.50
C ARG A 291 -32.04 19.29 0.66
N ARG A 292 -32.67 19.72 1.75
CA ARG A 292 -31.96 20.19 2.95
C ARG A 292 -31.13 19.08 3.60
N LYS A 293 -31.70 17.87 3.71
CA LYS A 293 -31.00 16.70 4.25
C LYS A 293 -29.78 16.31 3.42
N ASN A 294 -29.92 16.27 2.09
CA ASN A 294 -28.83 15.97 1.17
C ASN A 294 -27.72 17.04 1.28
N LYS A 295 -28.07 18.33 1.31
CA LYS A 295 -27.11 19.42 1.51
C LYS A 295 -26.33 19.28 2.82
N MET A 296 -27.00 18.91 3.93
CA MET A 296 -26.31 18.64 5.19
C MET A 296 -25.38 17.42 5.11
N GLN A 297 -25.80 16.33 4.46
CA GLN A 297 -24.96 15.15 4.26
C GLN A 297 -23.71 15.47 3.43
N MET A 298 -23.87 16.19 2.31
CA MET A 298 -22.75 16.66 1.51
C MET A 298 -21.77 17.52 2.32
N MET A 299 -22.27 18.42 3.17
CA MET A 299 -21.42 19.22 4.05
C MET A 299 -20.67 18.37 5.09
N GLN A 300 -21.32 17.36 5.66
CA GLN A 300 -20.69 16.41 6.58
C GLN A 300 -19.62 15.55 5.89
N GLU A 301 -19.88 15.07 4.68
CA GLU A 301 -18.91 14.30 3.90
C GLU A 301 -17.72 15.16 3.48
N GLN A 302 -17.96 16.41 3.06
CA GLN A 302 -16.90 17.36 2.75
C GLN A 302 -16.02 17.66 3.97
N GLN A 303 -16.63 17.79 5.15
CA GLN A 303 -15.90 17.97 6.40
C GLN A 303 -15.04 16.73 6.70
N LYS A 304 -15.60 15.52 6.64
CA LYS A 304 -14.84 14.27 6.82
C LYS A 304 -13.69 14.13 5.82
N TYR A 305 -13.91 14.51 4.56
CA TYR A 305 -12.87 14.50 3.55
C TYR A 305 -11.73 15.47 3.90
N ASN A 306 -12.06 16.68 4.36
CA ASN A 306 -11.07 17.66 4.79
C ASN A 306 -10.28 17.17 6.02
N ASP A 307 -10.96 16.56 7.00
CA ASP A 307 -10.34 15.97 8.19
C ASP A 307 -9.39 14.81 7.80
N PHE A 308 -9.84 13.93 6.89
CA PHE A 308 -9.02 12.84 6.37
C PHE A 308 -7.80 13.37 5.60
N LYS A 309 -7.98 14.39 4.75
CA LYS A 309 -6.90 15.04 4.02
C LYS A 309 -5.86 15.66 4.97
N ALA A 310 -6.30 16.29 6.05
CA ALA A 310 -5.40 16.80 7.09
C ALA A 310 -4.63 15.66 7.78
N SER A 311 -5.31 14.56 8.10
CA SER A 311 -4.66 13.37 8.69
C SER A 311 -3.62 12.75 7.77
N VAL A 312 -3.89 12.67 6.45
CA VAL A 312 -2.93 12.17 5.46
C VAL A 312 -1.68 13.04 5.43
N HIS A 313 -1.83 14.38 5.42
CA HIS A 313 -0.69 15.29 5.48
C HIS A 313 0.18 15.10 6.72
N VAL A 314 -0.43 14.85 7.88
CA VAL A 314 0.31 14.56 9.13
C VAL A 314 1.10 13.26 9.00
N LEU A 315 0.49 12.20 8.46
CA LEU A 315 1.16 10.91 8.26
C LEU A 315 2.29 10.99 7.22
N GLU A 316 2.12 11.75 6.15
CA GLU A 316 3.17 12.02 5.17
C GLU A 316 4.36 12.77 5.79
N ALA A 317 4.10 13.75 6.65
CA ALA A 317 5.14 14.45 7.39
C ALA A 317 5.90 13.51 8.33
N GLN A 318 5.18 12.63 9.05
CA GLN A 318 5.80 11.62 9.92
C GLN A 318 6.65 10.61 9.13
N ARG A 319 6.13 10.14 7.99
CA ARG A 319 6.85 9.25 7.09
C ARG A 319 8.15 9.90 6.62
N LYS A 320 8.11 11.17 6.21
CA LYS A 320 9.31 11.91 5.80
C LYS A 320 10.35 12.01 6.92
N ILE A 321 9.92 12.29 8.15
CA ILE A 321 10.81 12.32 9.32
C ILE A 321 11.47 10.94 9.55
N LEU A 322 10.72 9.85 9.40
CA LEU A 322 11.25 8.49 9.53
C LEU A 322 12.21 8.13 8.39
N GLU A 323 11.88 8.51 7.15
CA GLU A 323 12.78 8.34 6.00
C GLU A 323 14.09 9.11 6.21
N ASP A 324 14.04 10.33 6.75
CA ASP A 324 15.24 11.11 7.07
C ASP A 324 16.06 10.46 8.21
N LYS A 325 15.40 9.91 9.24
CA LYS A 325 16.07 9.14 10.30
C LYS A 325 16.72 7.88 9.75
N PHE A 326 16.01 7.14 8.91
CA PHE A 326 16.53 5.94 8.26
C PHE A 326 17.73 6.27 7.40
N ARG A 327 17.64 7.32 6.55
CA ARG A 327 18.79 7.81 5.77
C ARG A 327 19.98 8.13 6.65
N ARG A 328 19.79 8.84 7.77
CA ARG A 328 20.88 9.13 8.71
C ARG A 328 21.55 7.88 9.26
N ILE A 329 20.76 6.86 9.62
CA ILE A 329 21.27 5.57 10.11
C ILE A 329 22.01 4.84 8.99
N SER A 330 21.44 4.79 7.78
CA SER A 330 22.08 4.15 6.62
C SER A 330 23.34 4.87 6.15
N THR A 331 23.43 6.19 6.29
CA THR A 331 24.66 6.95 6.01
C THR A 331 25.64 6.95 7.18
N ALA A 332 25.21 6.52 8.36
CA ALA A 332 26.07 6.30 9.52
C ALA A 332 26.71 4.89 9.47
N GLU A 333 27.16 4.48 8.28
CA GLU A 333 28.16 3.43 8.16
C GLU A 333 29.47 3.95 8.79
N GLU A 334 29.93 3.20 9.80
CA GLU A 334 31.31 3.18 10.31
C GLU A 334 31.90 4.49 10.86
N ILE A 335 31.27 5.05 11.90
CA ILE A 335 32.06 5.67 12.97
C ILE A 335 32.05 4.67 14.12
N GLU A 336 33.07 3.80 14.16
CA GLU A 336 33.50 3.15 15.40
C GLU A 336 33.89 4.25 16.38
N THR A 337 32.90 4.83 17.06
CA THR A 337 33.18 5.56 18.29
C THR A 337 33.76 4.54 19.26
N PRO A 338 34.99 4.74 19.75
CA PRO A 338 35.55 3.85 20.75
C PRO A 338 34.54 3.77 21.90
N VAL A 339 34.07 2.56 22.20
CA VAL A 339 33.11 2.32 23.27
C VAL A 339 33.73 2.87 24.54
N ASP A 340 33.14 3.94 25.05
CA ASP A 340 33.56 4.61 26.28
C ASP A 340 33.70 3.54 27.37
N GLU A 341 34.85 3.45 28.07
CA GLU A 341 35.06 2.42 29.09
C GLU A 341 33.96 2.42 30.17
N ILE A 342 33.30 3.57 30.34
CA ILE A 342 32.15 3.78 31.23
C ILE A 342 30.92 3.01 30.74
N SER A 343 30.63 3.01 29.43
CA SER A 343 29.49 2.27 28.87
C SER A 343 29.77 0.78 28.84
N SER A 344 31.00 0.34 28.57
CA SER A 344 31.40 -1.07 28.68
C SER A 344 31.24 -1.61 30.11
N LYS A 345 31.71 -0.88 31.13
CA LYS A 345 31.50 -1.26 32.55
C LYS A 345 30.03 -1.28 32.95
N LYS A 346 29.22 -0.36 32.39
CA LYS A 346 27.77 -0.36 32.65
C LYS A 346 27.08 -1.58 32.06
N VAL A 347 27.42 -1.95 30.82
CA VAL A 347 26.92 -3.15 30.15
C VAL A 347 27.35 -4.42 30.90
N HIS A 348 28.60 -4.48 31.36
CA HIS A 348 29.08 -5.59 32.19
C HIS A 348 28.26 -5.74 33.49
N ASN A 349 27.99 -4.63 34.18
CA ASN A 349 27.18 -4.65 35.40
C ASN A 349 25.72 -5.04 35.14
N GLU A 350 25.12 -4.57 34.04
CA GLU A 350 23.76 -4.98 33.63
C GLU A 350 23.71 -6.48 33.26
N LEU A 351 24.76 -7.00 32.61
CA LEU A 351 24.88 -8.42 32.29
C LEU A 351 25.00 -9.28 33.54
N ILE A 352 25.75 -8.84 34.55
CA ILE A 352 25.83 -9.53 35.86
C ILE A 352 24.46 -9.59 36.53
N LEU A 353 23.72 -8.48 36.54
CA LEU A 353 22.38 -8.42 37.13
C LEU A 353 21.42 -9.39 36.41
N LEU A 354 21.43 -9.39 35.08
CA LEU A 354 20.59 -10.27 34.28
C LEU A 354 20.98 -11.74 34.47
N PHE A 355 22.28 -12.05 34.55
CA PHE A 355 22.77 -13.40 34.82
C PHE A 355 22.33 -13.91 36.21
N GLN A 356 22.35 -13.05 37.23
CA GLN A 356 21.81 -13.36 38.56
C GLN A 356 20.29 -13.56 38.55
N GLU A 357 19.54 -12.71 37.83
CA GLU A 357 18.08 -12.87 37.70
C GLU A 357 17.69 -14.17 36.98
N CYS A 358 18.50 -14.62 36.03
CA CYS A 358 18.35 -15.90 35.37
C CYS A 358 18.79 -17.11 36.24
N GLY A 359 19.26 -16.88 37.47
CA GLY A 359 19.67 -17.93 38.41
C GLY A 359 21.11 -18.43 38.22
N GLY A 360 21.94 -17.66 37.52
CA GLY A 360 23.38 -17.93 37.36
C GLY A 360 24.17 -17.69 38.64
N ASP A 361 25.15 -18.56 38.91
CA ASP A 361 26.03 -18.46 40.07
C ASP A 361 27.30 -17.67 39.72
N LEU A 362 27.54 -16.56 40.42
CA LEU A 362 28.73 -15.72 40.24
C LEU A 362 29.98 -16.29 40.90
N THR A 363 29.89 -17.36 41.68
CA THR A 363 31.04 -17.94 42.42
C THR A 363 32.17 -18.41 41.50
N ASN A 364 31.88 -18.69 40.23
CA ASN A 364 32.86 -19.16 39.26
C ASN A 364 33.54 -18.05 38.43
N ASN A 365 33.22 -16.76 38.66
CA ASN A 365 33.68 -15.63 37.84
C ASN A 365 33.60 -15.92 36.32
N PRO A 366 32.40 -16.26 35.79
CA PRO A 366 32.24 -16.55 34.38
C PRO A 366 32.60 -15.33 33.51
N LYS A 367 33.24 -15.56 32.36
CA LYS A 367 33.50 -14.49 31.40
C LYS A 367 32.19 -13.97 30.80
N GLU A 368 32.16 -12.72 30.33
CA GLU A 368 30.98 -12.09 29.73
C GLU A 368 30.31 -12.94 28.65
N LEU A 369 31.13 -13.56 27.80
CA LEU A 369 30.66 -14.45 26.74
C LEU A 369 30.00 -15.73 27.30
N GLU A 370 30.54 -16.28 28.39
CA GLU A 370 30.00 -17.47 29.06
C GLU A 370 28.68 -17.14 29.77
N MET A 371 28.57 -15.94 30.35
CA MET A 371 27.31 -15.44 30.92
C MET A 371 26.23 -15.31 29.84
N LEU A 372 26.56 -14.72 28.69
CA LEU A 372 25.64 -14.57 27.55
C LEU A 372 25.20 -15.92 26.97
N GLU A 373 26.13 -16.87 26.78
CA GLU A 373 25.80 -18.20 26.25
C GLU A 373 24.88 -18.98 27.20
N MET A 374 25.05 -18.80 28.51
CA MET A 374 24.21 -19.46 29.51
C MET A 374 22.83 -18.81 29.61
N ILE A 375 22.74 -17.48 29.51
CA ILE A 375 21.48 -16.73 29.39
C ILE A 375 20.72 -17.17 28.12
N GLU A 376 21.41 -17.30 26.98
CA GLU A 376 20.81 -17.75 25.72
C GLU A 376 20.23 -19.16 25.85
N LYS A 377 20.97 -20.10 26.47
CA LYS A 377 20.47 -21.46 26.75
C LYS A 377 19.24 -21.47 27.66
N ILE A 378 19.18 -20.59 28.65
CA ILE A 378 18.02 -20.45 29.55
C ILE A 378 16.82 -19.91 28.77
N PHE A 379 17.01 -18.89 27.93
CA PHE A 379 15.93 -18.37 27.08
C PHE A 379 15.44 -19.39 26.06
N ASP A 380 16.33 -20.16 25.43
CA ASP A 380 15.96 -21.24 24.52
C ASP A 380 15.16 -22.35 25.22
N MET A 381 15.52 -22.68 26.45
CA MET A 381 14.76 -23.61 27.28
C MET A 381 13.37 -23.06 27.63
N GLU A 382 13.27 -21.80 28.04
CA GLU A 382 11.99 -21.15 28.34
C GLU A 382 11.10 -21.01 27.10
N LEU A 383 11.68 -20.69 25.95
CA LEU A 383 10.99 -20.65 24.66
C LEU A 383 10.49 -22.04 24.27
N LYS A 384 11.32 -23.08 24.35
CA LYS A 384 10.90 -24.48 24.12
C LYS A 384 9.81 -24.93 25.09
N ASN A 385 9.89 -24.53 26.35
CA ASN A 385 8.86 -24.83 27.35
C ASN A 385 7.55 -24.10 27.05
N LYS A 386 7.60 -22.86 26.55
CA LYS A 386 6.41 -22.13 26.08
C LYS A 386 5.85 -22.73 24.78
N GLU A 387 6.70 -23.16 23.86
CA GLU A 387 6.31 -23.82 22.62
C GLU A 387 5.63 -25.17 22.89
N MET A 388 6.19 -26.00 23.78
CA MET A 388 5.55 -27.26 24.21
C MET A 388 4.19 -27.02 24.89
N LYS A 389 4.09 -26.01 25.76
CA LYS A 389 2.79 -25.58 26.33
C LYS A 389 1.81 -25.08 25.26
N SER A 390 2.32 -24.44 24.20
CA SER A 390 1.50 -23.98 23.07
C SER A 390 1.06 -25.12 22.14
N GLU A 391 1.85 -26.20 22.04
CA GLU A 391 1.47 -27.43 21.32
C GLU A 391 0.41 -28.23 22.09
N ASP A 392 0.47 -28.25 23.43
CA ASP A 392 -0.60 -28.81 24.26
C ASP A 392 -1.92 -28.03 24.08
N LEU A 393 -1.86 -26.71 23.87
CA LEU A 393 -3.01 -25.86 23.50
C LEU A 393 -3.53 -26.11 22.08
N LYS A 394 -2.71 -26.68 21.18
CA LYS A 394 -3.09 -27.13 19.83
C LYS A 394 -3.62 -28.57 19.81
N SER A 395 -3.72 -29.24 20.95
CA SER A 395 -4.40 -30.53 21.03
C SER A 395 -5.83 -30.40 20.49
N LYS A 396 -6.20 -31.29 19.55
CA LYS A 396 -7.50 -31.26 18.85
C LYS A 396 -8.70 -31.15 19.78
N ASP A 397 -8.56 -31.57 21.03
CA ASP A 397 -9.63 -31.58 22.02
C ASP A 397 -9.87 -30.21 22.68
N ILE A 398 -8.83 -29.37 22.83
CA ILE A 398 -8.99 -28.01 23.35
C ILE A 398 -9.56 -27.10 22.27
N VAL A 399 -9.08 -27.23 21.02
CA VAL A 399 -9.63 -26.50 19.87
C VAL A 399 -11.11 -26.81 19.68
N LYS A 400 -11.52 -28.09 19.77
CA LYS A 400 -12.94 -28.47 19.72
C LYS A 400 -13.77 -27.92 20.87
N LYS A 401 -13.20 -27.74 22.07
CA LYS A 401 -13.90 -27.12 23.20
C LYS A 401 -14.09 -25.62 22.96
N LEU A 402 -13.04 -24.92 22.52
CA LEU A 402 -13.11 -23.50 22.18
C LEU A 402 -14.07 -23.22 21.02
N GLU A 403 -14.09 -24.05 19.99
CA GLU A 403 -15.06 -23.96 18.90
C GLU A 403 -16.51 -24.12 19.39
N ARG A 404 -16.76 -25.08 20.30
CA ARG A 404 -18.09 -25.25 20.91
C ARG A 404 -18.48 -24.07 21.78
N ASP A 405 -17.54 -23.47 22.50
CA ASP A 405 -17.83 -22.34 23.37
C ASP A 405 -18.05 -21.05 22.58
N ILE A 406 -17.31 -20.82 21.49
CA ILE A 406 -17.56 -19.74 20.53
C ILE A 406 -18.92 -19.92 19.85
N ASP A 407 -19.30 -21.15 19.47
CA ASP A 407 -20.62 -21.40 18.87
C ASP A 407 -21.76 -21.19 19.88
N LYS A 408 -21.56 -21.57 21.16
CA LYS A 408 -22.52 -21.24 22.24
C LYS A 408 -22.64 -19.73 22.44
N GLU A 409 -21.53 -18.99 22.45
CA GLU A 409 -21.52 -17.54 22.62
C GLU A 409 -22.23 -16.84 21.47
N ARG A 410 -22.01 -17.29 20.22
CA ARG A 410 -22.73 -16.78 19.05
C ARG A 410 -24.24 -17.01 19.15
N ARG A 411 -24.67 -18.18 19.63
CA ARG A 411 -26.09 -18.48 19.85
C ARG A 411 -26.69 -17.60 20.95
N GLN A 412 -25.98 -17.43 22.06
CA GLN A 412 -26.44 -16.56 23.16
C GLN A 412 -26.54 -15.11 22.74
N LYS A 413 -25.54 -14.60 22.01
CA LYS A 413 -25.56 -13.23 21.47
C LYS A 413 -26.73 -13.02 20.51
N LYS A 414 -27.03 -14.00 19.66
CA LYS A 414 -28.19 -13.94 18.75
C LYS A 414 -29.52 -13.91 19.52
N ILE A 415 -29.65 -14.71 20.59
CA ILE A 415 -30.84 -14.70 21.46
C ILE A 415 -30.97 -13.34 22.16
N GLU A 416 -29.87 -12.76 22.63
CA GLU A 416 -29.89 -11.47 23.32
C GLU A 416 -30.20 -10.32 22.35
N ASP A 417 -29.63 -10.33 21.14
CA ASP A 417 -29.97 -9.37 20.08
C ASP A 417 -31.46 -9.44 19.69
N GLU A 418 -32.04 -10.64 19.65
CA GLU A 418 -33.48 -10.83 19.41
C GLU A 418 -34.32 -10.32 20.60
N ARG A 419 -33.88 -10.52 21.84
CA ARG A 419 -34.53 -9.95 23.03
C ARG A 419 -34.48 -8.44 23.03
N ILE A 420 -33.34 -7.83 22.75
CA ILE A 420 -33.18 -6.38 22.65
C ILE A 420 -34.10 -5.82 21.56
N LYS A 421 -34.17 -6.46 20.38
CA LYS A 421 -35.10 -6.06 19.31
C LYS A 421 -36.56 -6.16 19.73
N ASN A 422 -36.93 -7.19 20.48
CA ASN A 422 -38.31 -7.33 20.99
C ASN A 422 -38.63 -6.28 22.05
N ILE A 423 -37.71 -6.00 22.97
CA ILE A 423 -37.86 -4.93 23.97
C ILE A 423 -38.02 -3.58 23.26
N ALA A 424 -37.15 -3.25 22.31
CA ALA A 424 -37.24 -1.99 21.55
C ALA A 424 -38.57 -1.86 20.77
N LYS A 425 -39.09 -2.95 20.21
CA LYS A 425 -40.42 -2.96 19.58
C LYS A 425 -41.53 -2.69 20.60
N THR A 426 -41.48 -3.33 21.76
CA THR A 426 -42.49 -3.11 22.82
C THR A 426 -42.42 -1.69 23.39
N GLU A 427 -41.23 -1.12 23.57
CA GLU A 427 -41.05 0.27 23.99
C GLU A 427 -41.57 1.26 22.95
N MET A 428 -41.31 1.00 21.66
CA MET A 428 -41.85 1.83 20.58
C MET A 428 -43.38 1.82 20.55
N ILE A 429 -43.99 0.65 20.75
CA ILE A 429 -45.45 0.50 20.84
C ILE A 429 -45.98 1.23 22.07
N ASN A 430 -45.36 1.07 23.23
CA ASN A 430 -45.75 1.75 24.46
C ASN A 430 -45.62 3.28 24.32
N ARG A 431 -44.56 3.77 23.69
CA ARG A 431 -44.37 5.21 23.41
C ARG A 431 -45.49 5.74 22.52
N LYS A 432 -45.83 5.04 21.44
CA LYS A 432 -46.98 5.40 20.58
C LYS A 432 -48.31 5.36 21.32
N LEU A 433 -48.49 4.44 22.27
CA LEU A 433 -49.68 4.40 23.11
C LEU A 433 -49.72 5.58 24.09
N GLU A 434 -48.60 5.96 24.69
CA GLU A 434 -48.52 7.15 25.56
C GLU A 434 -48.72 8.44 24.77
N ASP A 435 -48.15 8.56 23.57
CA ASP A 435 -48.39 9.70 22.67
C ASP A 435 -49.87 9.82 22.28
N ARG A 436 -50.59 8.68 22.16
CA ARG A 436 -52.05 8.65 21.94
C ARG A 436 -52.85 8.98 23.20
N LYS A 437 -52.35 8.65 24.39
CA LYS A 437 -52.99 8.98 25.68
C LYS A 437 -52.78 10.44 26.06
N GLN A 438 -51.71 11.09 25.59
CA GLN A 438 -51.56 12.52 25.72
C GLN A 438 -52.71 13.19 24.97
N LYS A 439 -53.63 13.82 25.73
CA LYS A 439 -54.75 14.57 25.17
C LYS A 439 -54.18 15.58 24.18
N ILE A 440 -54.58 15.46 22.91
CA ILE A 440 -54.29 16.44 21.86
C ILE A 440 -54.59 17.81 22.45
N ALA A 441 -53.54 18.61 22.67
CA ALA A 441 -53.70 19.94 23.22
C ALA A 441 -54.64 20.68 22.26
N LYS A 442 -55.85 21.02 22.73
CA LYS A 442 -56.80 21.80 21.93
C LYS A 442 -56.04 23.03 21.45
N LYS A 443 -55.88 23.16 20.12
CA LYS A 443 -55.22 24.32 19.51
C LYS A 443 -55.90 25.56 20.08
N VAL A 444 -55.25 26.23 21.02
CA VAL A 444 -55.66 27.56 21.46
C VAL A 444 -55.58 28.39 20.19
N GLY A 445 -56.69 29.00 19.80
CA GLY A 445 -56.78 29.82 18.60
C GLY A 445 -55.62 30.81 18.52
N ARG A 446 -55.28 31.23 17.29
CA ARG A 446 -54.17 32.15 16.99
C ARG A 446 -54.03 33.19 18.10
N LYS A 447 -52.85 33.25 18.73
CA LYS A 447 -52.54 34.33 19.68
C LYS A 447 -52.88 35.64 19.00
N ASP A 448 -53.72 36.44 19.66
CA ASP A 448 -54.19 37.71 19.15
C ASP A 448 -52.96 38.62 18.93
N MET A 449 -52.59 38.80 17.67
CA MET A 449 -51.44 39.60 17.31
C MET A 449 -51.80 41.05 17.52
N LYS A 450 -51.19 41.70 18.51
CA LYS A 450 -51.27 43.16 18.62
C LYS A 450 -50.77 43.76 17.31
N ARG A 451 -51.65 44.50 16.62
CA ARG A 451 -51.31 45.24 15.40
C ARG A 451 -50.05 46.06 15.67
N SER A 452 -48.96 45.70 15.00
CA SER A 452 -47.75 46.51 14.98
C SER A 452 -48.11 47.88 14.43
N LYS A 453 -47.76 48.94 15.17
CA LYS A 453 -47.80 50.30 14.63
C LYS A 453 -46.92 50.31 13.37
N LEU A 454 -47.49 50.80 12.26
CA LEU A 454 -46.76 51.02 11.02
C LEU A 454 -45.49 51.82 11.34
N HIS A 455 -44.32 51.28 10.98
CA HIS A 455 -43.09 52.03 11.05
C HIS A 455 -43.19 53.20 10.06
N GLU A 456 -42.97 54.41 10.56
CA GLU A 456 -42.89 55.62 9.76
C GLU A 456 -41.78 55.43 8.71
N LYS A 457 -42.13 55.59 7.43
CA LYS A 457 -41.20 55.38 6.33
C LYS A 457 -40.11 56.45 6.39
N VAL A 458 -38.92 56.07 6.85
CA VAL A 458 -37.71 56.85 6.61
C VAL A 458 -37.36 56.69 5.13
N HIS A 459 -37.52 57.77 4.37
CA HIS A 459 -37.09 57.83 2.97
C HIS A 459 -35.56 57.84 2.94
N ILE A 460 -34.97 56.69 2.64
CA ILE A 460 -33.55 56.60 2.29
C ILE A 460 -33.49 56.72 0.77
N GLU A 461 -32.97 57.84 0.28
CA GLU A 461 -32.57 58.01 -1.11
C GLU A 461 -31.46 57.01 -1.41
N LYS A 462 -31.78 55.94 -2.15
CA LYS A 462 -30.76 55.08 -2.73
C LYS A 462 -30.17 55.80 -3.94
N PRO A 463 -28.84 55.89 -4.08
CA PRO A 463 -28.26 56.36 -5.33
C PRO A 463 -28.68 55.43 -6.48
N PRO A 464 -28.86 55.95 -7.69
CA PRO A 464 -29.29 55.15 -8.84
C PRO A 464 -28.28 54.05 -9.10
N ASP A 465 -28.76 52.80 -9.17
CA ASP A 465 -27.95 51.65 -9.55
C ASP A 465 -27.34 51.92 -10.93
N GLU A 466 -26.01 51.97 -11.00
CA GLU A 466 -25.30 52.04 -12.28
C GLU A 466 -25.71 50.82 -13.12
N PRO A 467 -26.15 51.00 -14.37
CA PRO A 467 -26.52 49.88 -15.22
C PRO A 467 -25.32 48.95 -15.39
N GLN A 468 -25.57 47.64 -15.28
CA GLN A 468 -24.56 46.57 -15.27
C GLN A 468 -23.52 46.71 -16.40
N GLU A 469 -23.92 47.24 -17.55
CA GLU A 469 -23.05 47.49 -18.70
C GLU A 469 -21.88 48.46 -18.42
N VAL A 470 -22.02 49.38 -17.44
CA VAL A 470 -20.97 50.31 -17.04
C VAL A 470 -19.96 49.65 -16.10
N LEU A 471 -20.42 48.71 -15.27
CA LEU A 471 -19.55 47.92 -14.38
C LEU A 471 -18.69 46.97 -15.21
N ASP A 472 -19.30 46.24 -16.14
CA ASP A 472 -18.61 45.30 -17.03
C ASP A 472 -17.56 46.02 -17.90
N ARG A 473 -17.82 47.28 -18.29
CA ARG A 473 -16.87 48.09 -19.08
C ARG A 473 -15.68 48.61 -18.26
N ARG A 474 -15.88 48.84 -16.96
CA ARG A 474 -14.80 49.27 -16.05
C ARG A 474 -13.88 48.09 -15.71
N GLU A 475 -14.47 46.92 -15.47
CA GLU A 475 -13.71 45.68 -15.23
C GLU A 475 -12.87 45.29 -16.45
N PHE A 476 -13.40 45.46 -17.68
CA PHE A 476 -12.67 45.20 -18.91
C PHE A 476 -11.45 46.15 -19.12
N LEU A 477 -11.56 47.41 -18.69
CA LEU A 477 -10.48 48.40 -18.84
C LEU A 477 -9.41 48.30 -17.75
N GLU A 478 -9.73 47.74 -16.58
CA GLU A 478 -8.77 47.56 -15.49
C GLU A 478 -7.89 46.32 -15.68
N THR A 479 -8.30 45.36 -16.52
CA THR A 479 -7.50 44.16 -16.82
C THR A 479 -6.39 44.34 -17.87
N GLU A 480 -6.26 45.51 -18.50
CA GLU A 480 -5.23 45.78 -19.53
C GLU A 480 -4.08 46.70 -19.07
N ASN A 481 -3.93 46.99 -17.76
CA ASN A 481 -2.77 47.73 -17.22
C ASN A 481 -1.74 46.84 -16.52
#